data_AF-A0A418FTQ6-F1
#
_entry.id   AF-A0A418FTQ6-F1
#
_cell.length_a   1.000
_cell.length_b   1.000
_cell.length_c   1.000
_cell.angle_alpha   90.00
_cell.angle_beta   90.00
_cell.angle_gamma   90.00
#
_symmetry.space_group_name_H-M   'P 1'
#
loop_
_entity.id
_entity.type
_entity.pdbx_description
1 polymer ?
#
loop_
_entity_poly.entity_id
_entity_poly.type
_entity_poly.pdbx_seq_one_letter_code
_entity_poly.pdbx_strand_id
1 'polypeptide(L)'
;MSSYFDPHTCQTLDAYADAVEFAVGGHFTDEDVHQALLATFSSIDAPQAPSAKGKGLFTRGFTHDMLQARRSQLLGVTKADLVRVATDHLANAAKSHAVVVGKEESRQELVHRGFQ
;
A
#
# COMPACT_ATOMS: atom_id res chain seq x y z
N MET A 1 6.48 -0.94 0.67
CA MET A 1 6.57 -0.68 -0.78
C MET A 1 7.50 -1.71 -1.39
N SER A 2 7.40 -1.95 -2.70
CA SER A 2 8.19 -2.98 -3.40
C SER A 2 8.42 -2.60 -4.85
N SER A 3 9.59 -2.93 -5.38
CA SER A 3 9.97 -2.78 -6.78
C SER A 3 10.30 -4.16 -7.35
N TYR A 4 10.22 -4.30 -8.68
CA TYR A 4 10.39 -5.57 -9.35
C TYR A 4 11.16 -5.38 -10.65
N PHE A 5 12.15 -6.25 -10.91
CA PHE A 5 13.15 -6.08 -11.98
C PHE A 5 13.80 -4.69 -11.98
N ASP A 6 14.15 -4.22 -10.78
CA ASP A 6 14.64 -2.88 -10.54
C ASP A 6 16.16 -2.77 -10.77
N PRO A 7 16.62 -1.91 -11.69
CA PRO A 7 18.05 -1.66 -11.88
C PRO A 7 18.65 -0.66 -10.87
N HIS A 8 17.84 0.05 -10.07
CA HIS A 8 18.25 1.20 -9.26
C HIS A 8 17.79 1.12 -7.79
N THR A 9 18.24 0.09 -7.07
CA THR A 9 17.81 -0.21 -5.70
C THR A 9 17.89 0.99 -4.74
N CYS A 10 19.01 1.72 -4.68
CA CYS A 10 19.17 2.80 -3.71
C CYS A 10 18.28 3.99 -4.00
N GLN A 11 18.09 4.34 -5.28
CA GLN A 11 17.15 5.40 -5.69
C GLN A 11 15.71 5.00 -5.35
N THR A 12 15.37 3.72 -5.49
CA THR A 12 14.07 3.21 -5.08
C THR A 12 13.85 3.30 -3.57
N LEU A 13 14.87 3.04 -2.74
CA LEU A 13 14.77 3.24 -1.30
C LEU A 13 14.55 4.71 -0.95
N ASP A 14 15.23 5.63 -1.63
CA ASP A 14 15.04 7.07 -1.45
C ASP A 14 13.61 7.48 -1.89
N ALA A 15 13.15 6.99 -3.05
CA ALA A 15 11.78 7.22 -3.53
C ALA A 15 10.70 6.68 -2.58
N TYR A 16 10.98 5.61 -1.83
CA TYR A 16 10.08 5.14 -0.77
C TYR A 16 10.01 6.11 0.41
N ALA A 17 11.13 6.69 0.83
CA ALA A 17 11.13 7.72 1.86
C ALA A 17 10.35 8.95 1.38
N ASP A 18 10.62 9.42 0.17
CA ASP A 18 9.95 10.57 -0.44
C ASP A 18 8.43 10.33 -0.60
N ALA A 19 8.02 9.10 -0.92
CA ALA A 19 6.60 8.75 -1.01
C ALA A 19 5.87 8.86 0.33
N VAL A 20 6.55 8.57 1.45
CA VAL A 20 5.99 8.78 2.80
C VAL A 20 5.84 10.27 3.06
N GLU A 21 6.85 11.09 2.75
CA GLU A 21 6.79 12.55 2.90
C GLU A 21 5.68 13.17 2.05
N PHE A 22 5.52 12.70 0.81
CA PHE A 22 4.44 13.10 -0.09
C PHE A 22 3.06 12.83 0.52
N ALA A 23 2.88 11.64 1.10
CA ALA A 23 1.61 11.23 1.70
C ALA A 23 1.30 12.04 2.97
N VAL A 24 2.29 12.26 3.83
CA VAL A 24 2.18 13.05 5.07
C VAL A 24 1.94 14.52 4.77
N GLY A 25 2.63 15.09 3.77
CA GLY A 25 2.43 16.45 3.31
C GLY A 25 1.08 16.69 2.64
N GLY A 26 0.33 15.62 2.33
CA GLY A 26 -0.95 15.73 1.65
C GLY A 26 -0.82 16.32 0.24
N HIS A 27 0.30 16.04 -0.44
CA HIS A 27 0.66 16.59 -1.75
C HIS A 27 -0.14 15.99 -2.93
N PHE A 28 -1.40 15.62 -2.69
CA PHE A 28 -2.35 15.06 -3.66
C PHE A 28 -3.70 15.78 -3.53
N THR A 29 -4.50 15.77 -4.57
CA THR A 29 -5.79 16.46 -4.62
C THR A 29 -6.95 15.57 -4.16
N ASP A 30 -8.12 16.15 -3.88
CA ASP A 30 -9.33 15.35 -3.61
C ASP A 30 -9.76 14.52 -4.83
N GLU A 31 -9.49 15.00 -6.04
CA GLU A 31 -9.73 14.24 -7.28
C GLU A 31 -8.84 12.99 -7.34
N ASP A 32 -7.56 13.09 -6.94
CA ASP A 32 -6.68 11.92 -6.86
C ASP A 32 -7.22 10.87 -5.88
N VAL A 33 -7.79 11.31 -4.75
CA VAL A 33 -8.46 10.41 -3.79
C VAL A 33 -9.68 9.73 -4.44
N HIS A 34 -10.50 10.48 -5.17
CA HIS A 34 -11.65 9.93 -5.88
C HIS A 34 -11.23 8.90 -6.94
N GLN A 35 -10.19 9.18 -7.72
CA GLN A 35 -9.66 8.24 -8.71
C GLN A 35 -9.08 6.98 -8.05
N ALA A 36 -8.38 7.12 -6.93
CA ALA A 36 -7.89 5.98 -6.15
C ALA A 36 -9.04 5.11 -5.59
N LEU A 37 -10.15 5.73 -5.15
CA LEU A 37 -11.35 5.02 -4.73
C LEU A 37 -11.99 4.25 -5.90
N LEU A 38 -12.12 4.87 -7.08
CA LEU A 38 -12.63 4.19 -8.28
C LEU A 38 -11.78 2.98 -8.66
N ALA A 39 -10.45 3.14 -8.68
CA ALA A 39 -9.52 2.05 -8.94
C ALA A 39 -9.66 0.92 -7.90
N THR A 40 -9.82 1.27 -6.62
CA THR A 40 -10.05 0.30 -5.54
C THR A 40 -11.35 -0.48 -5.73
N PHE A 41 -12.45 0.20 -6.06
CA PHE A 41 -13.75 -0.43 -6.30
C PHE A 41 -13.78 -1.31 -7.54
N SER A 42 -13.03 -0.96 -8.59
CA SER A 42 -12.91 -1.80 -9.79
C SER A 42 -12.46 -3.24 -9.47
N SER A 43 -11.60 -3.40 -8.46
CA SER A 43 -11.10 -4.70 -8.01
C SER A 43 -12.04 -5.39 -7.03
N ILE A 44 -12.66 -4.62 -6.11
CA ILE A 44 -13.58 -5.16 -5.10
C ILE A 44 -14.86 -5.70 -5.77
N ASP A 45 -15.38 -4.97 -6.75
CA ASP A 45 -16.65 -5.27 -7.42
C ASP A 45 -16.49 -6.13 -8.68
N ALA A 46 -15.28 -6.65 -8.92
CA ALA A 46 -15.00 -7.52 -10.04
C ALA A 46 -15.90 -8.78 -10.02
N PRO A 47 -16.41 -9.24 -11.18
CA PRO A 47 -17.22 -10.45 -11.25
C PRO A 47 -16.49 -11.67 -10.67
N GLN A 48 -17.20 -12.44 -9.85
CA GLN A 48 -16.67 -13.67 -9.26
C GLN A 48 -17.19 -14.89 -10.02
N ALA A 49 -16.28 -15.80 -10.36
CA ALA A 49 -16.62 -17.10 -10.92
C ALA A 49 -17.52 -17.90 -9.94
N PRO A 50 -18.45 -18.73 -10.44
CA PRO A 50 -19.33 -19.54 -9.58
C PRO A 50 -18.57 -20.39 -8.56
N SER A 51 -17.43 -20.97 -8.94
CA SER A 51 -16.58 -21.79 -8.06
C SER A 51 -15.85 -21.00 -6.96
N ALA A 52 -15.74 -19.68 -7.09
CA ALA A 52 -15.09 -18.81 -6.12
C ALA A 52 -16.08 -18.22 -5.11
N LYS A 53 -17.40 -18.29 -5.38
CA LYS A 53 -18.43 -17.76 -4.48
C LYS A 53 -18.36 -18.42 -3.10
N GLY A 54 -18.43 -17.62 -2.05
CA GLY A 54 -18.38 -18.09 -0.66
C GLY A 54 -16.98 -18.47 -0.15
N LYS A 55 -15.93 -18.47 -1.00
CA LYS A 55 -14.55 -18.81 -0.58
C LYS A 55 -14.05 -17.93 0.57
N GLY A 56 -14.38 -16.64 0.56
CA GLY A 56 -14.00 -15.70 1.63
C GLY A 56 -14.65 -16.06 2.97
N LEU A 57 -15.95 -16.39 2.97
CA LEU A 57 -16.65 -16.84 4.17
C LEU A 57 -16.07 -18.16 4.69
N PHE A 58 -15.87 -19.14 3.80
CA PHE A 58 -15.40 -20.47 4.19
C PHE A 58 -13.96 -20.47 4.72
N THR A 59 -13.05 -19.75 4.07
CA THR A 59 -11.61 -19.81 4.42
C THR A 59 -11.17 -18.79 5.47
N ARG A 60 -11.87 -17.65 5.57
CA ARG A 60 -11.46 -16.52 6.40
C ARG A 60 -12.58 -15.97 7.30
N GLY A 61 -13.80 -16.52 7.21
CA GLY A 61 -14.93 -16.08 8.01
C GLY A 61 -15.54 -14.74 7.58
N PHE A 62 -15.22 -14.22 6.39
CA PHE A 62 -15.75 -12.93 5.94
C PHE A 62 -17.23 -13.04 5.54
N THR A 63 -18.11 -12.47 6.37
CA THR A 63 -19.55 -12.40 6.10
C THR A 63 -19.87 -11.27 5.12
N HIS A 64 -21.07 -11.31 4.53
CA HIS A 64 -21.55 -10.23 3.66
C HIS A 64 -21.61 -8.89 4.40
N ASP A 65 -22.05 -8.89 5.66
CA ASP A 65 -22.14 -7.67 6.47
C ASP A 65 -20.76 -7.05 6.72
N MET A 66 -19.72 -7.87 6.97
CA MET A 66 -18.34 -7.38 7.11
C MET A 66 -17.83 -6.74 5.81
N LEU A 67 -18.12 -7.37 4.67
CA LEU A 67 -17.73 -6.83 3.36
C LEU A 67 -18.47 -5.51 3.06
N GLN A 68 -19.76 -5.45 3.36
CA GLN A 68 -20.56 -4.25 3.19
C GLN A 68 -20.13 -3.12 4.12
N ALA A 69 -19.82 -3.42 5.39
CA ALA A 69 -19.31 -2.43 6.34
C ALA A 69 -17.98 -1.84 5.85
N ARG A 70 -17.05 -2.69 5.37
CA ARG A 70 -15.79 -2.24 4.77
C ARG A 70 -16.03 -1.36 3.54
N ARG A 71 -16.99 -1.72 2.67
CA ARG A 71 -17.36 -0.90 1.50
C ARG A 71 -17.82 0.50 1.92
N SER A 72 -18.71 0.60 2.90
CA SER A 72 -19.20 1.89 3.40
C SER A 72 -18.08 2.74 4.01
N GLN A 73 -17.14 2.11 4.73
CA GLN A 73 -15.97 2.81 5.26
C GLN A 73 -15.07 3.37 4.15
N LEU A 74 -14.82 2.59 3.09
CA LEU A 74 -14.02 3.03 1.95
C LEU A 74 -14.67 4.19 1.20
N LEU A 75 -15.99 4.17 1.01
CA LEU A 75 -16.73 5.28 0.38
C LEU A 75 -16.66 6.59 1.18
N GLY A 76 -16.44 6.51 2.48
CA GLY A 76 -16.32 7.67 3.36
C GLY A 76 -14.89 8.19 3.56
N VAL A 77 -13.89 7.62 2.87
CA VAL A 77 -12.49 8.04 3.02
C VAL A 77 -12.30 9.46 2.51
N THR A 78 -11.66 10.30 3.34
CA THR A 78 -11.28 11.67 2.98
C THR A 78 -9.78 11.83 2.84
N LYS A 79 -9.34 12.91 2.18
CA LYS A 79 -7.93 13.30 2.15
C LYS A 79 -7.31 13.44 3.55
N ALA A 80 -8.06 14.02 4.49
CA ALA A 80 -7.60 14.19 5.88
C ALA A 80 -7.36 12.85 6.57
N ASP A 81 -8.21 11.84 6.32
CA ASP A 81 -7.99 10.49 6.84
C ASP A 81 -6.71 9.87 6.29
N LEU A 82 -6.43 10.03 5.00
CA LEU A 82 -5.22 9.52 4.36
C LEU A 82 -3.95 10.15 4.95
N VAL A 83 -3.93 11.47 5.13
CA VAL A 83 -2.82 12.18 5.77
C VAL A 83 -2.62 11.71 7.22
N ARG A 84 -3.71 11.55 7.97
CA ARG A 84 -3.67 11.07 9.35
C ARG A 84 -3.07 9.67 9.43
N VAL A 85 -3.57 8.70 8.65
CA VAL A 85 -3.04 7.33 8.69
C VAL A 85 -1.61 7.24 8.14
N ALA A 86 -1.24 8.07 7.17
CA ALA A 86 0.16 8.16 6.69
C ALA A 86 1.08 8.65 7.82
N THR A 87 0.66 9.64 8.57
CA THR A 87 1.42 10.15 9.73
C THR A 87 1.53 9.09 10.83
N ASP A 88 0.41 8.48 11.20
CA ASP A 88 0.33 7.53 12.32
C ASP A 88 1.05 6.21 12.03
N HIS A 89 1.02 5.74 10.78
CA HIS A 89 1.45 4.38 10.46
C HIS A 89 2.62 4.28 9.49
N LEU A 90 2.94 5.32 8.71
CA LEU A 90 4.08 5.31 7.79
C LEU A 90 5.25 6.12 8.35
N ALA A 91 5.02 7.37 8.75
CA ALA A 91 6.07 8.21 9.31
C ALA A 91 6.46 7.78 10.73
N ASN A 92 5.46 7.55 11.59
CA ASN A 92 5.66 7.12 12.97
C ASN A 92 5.68 5.59 13.13
N ALA A 93 6.01 4.87 12.05
CA ALA A 93 6.03 3.41 12.06
C ALA A 93 7.01 2.91 13.13
N ALA A 94 6.51 2.13 14.10
CA ALA A 94 7.33 1.60 15.19
C ALA A 94 8.47 0.68 14.70
N LYS A 95 8.31 0.06 13.52
CA LYS A 95 9.30 -0.82 12.87
C LYS A 95 9.20 -0.69 11.36
N SER A 96 10.35 -0.59 10.69
CA SER A 96 10.48 -0.77 9.25
C SER A 96 11.43 -1.93 8.97
N HIS A 97 11.12 -2.70 7.93
CA HIS A 97 11.96 -3.81 7.47
C HIS A 97 12.16 -3.65 5.96
N ALA A 98 13.39 -3.81 5.51
CA ALA A 98 13.75 -3.75 4.11
C ALA A 98 14.55 -5.01 3.74
N VAL A 99 14.20 -5.61 2.61
CA VAL A 99 14.88 -6.78 2.04
C VAL A 99 15.11 -6.49 0.57
N VAL A 100 16.34 -6.70 0.11
CA VAL A 100 16.73 -6.55 -1.29
C VAL A 100 17.16 -7.90 -1.82
N VAL A 101 16.65 -8.26 -3.00
CA VAL A 101 17.09 -9.45 -3.74
C VAL A 101 17.67 -8.97 -5.07
N GLY A 102 18.96 -9.20 -5.27
CA GLY A 102 19.68 -8.69 -6.43
C GLY A 102 21.10 -9.27 -6.55
N LYS A 103 21.87 -8.72 -7.48
CA LYS A 103 23.26 -9.11 -7.71
C LYS A 103 24.20 -8.57 -6.63
N GLU A 104 25.33 -9.25 -6.44
CA GLU A 104 26.37 -8.88 -5.47
C GLU A 104 27.00 -7.50 -5.76
N GLU A 105 26.98 -7.05 -7.02
CA GLU A 105 27.55 -5.77 -7.49
C GLU A 105 27.02 -4.57 -6.69
N SER A 106 25.76 -4.60 -6.26
CA SER A 106 25.13 -3.53 -5.47
C SER A 106 25.32 -3.66 -3.96
N ARG A 107 25.98 -4.74 -3.49
CA ARG A 107 26.05 -5.05 -2.05
C ARG A 107 26.80 -4.00 -1.26
N GLN A 108 27.93 -3.49 -1.77
CA GLN A 108 28.74 -2.53 -1.03
C GLN A 108 27.96 -1.26 -0.69
N GLU A 109 27.16 -0.75 -1.63
CA GLU A 109 26.32 0.41 -1.44
C GLU A 109 25.21 0.16 -0.40
N LEU A 110 24.62 -1.04 -0.41
CA LEU A 110 23.58 -1.44 0.54
C LEU A 110 24.14 -1.63 1.95
N VAL A 111 25.36 -2.16 2.09
CA VAL A 111 26.05 -2.27 3.39
C VAL A 111 26.27 -0.89 4.01
N HIS A 112 26.65 0.12 3.19
CA HIS A 112 26.75 1.49 3.67
C HIS A 112 25.42 2.06 4.19
N ARG A 113 24.28 1.55 3.69
CA ARG A 113 22.94 1.91 4.16
C ARG A 113 22.41 1.02 5.30
N GLY A 114 23.26 0.18 5.89
CA GLY A 114 22.93 -0.63 7.06
C GLY A 114 22.28 -1.99 6.75
N PHE A 115 22.28 -2.42 5.49
CA PHE A 115 21.88 -3.77 5.12
C PHE A 115 23.01 -4.78 5.42
N GLN A 116 22.63 -6.02 5.74
CA GLN A 116 23.52 -7.11 6.11
C GLN A 116 23.81 -8.04 4.93
#